data_AF-A0A1E3LHU6-F1
#
_entry.id   AF-A0A1E3LHU6-F1
#
_cell.length_a   1.000
_cell.length_b   1.000
_cell.length_c   1.000
_cell.angle_alpha   90.00
_cell.angle_beta   90.00
_cell.angle_gamma   90.00
#
_symmetry.space_group_name_H-M   'P 1'
#
loop_
_entity.id
_entity.type
_entity.pdbx_description
1 polymer ?
#
loop_
_entity_poly.entity_id
_entity_poly.type
_entity_poly.pdbx_seq_one_letter_code
_entity_poly.pdbx_strand_id
1 'polypeptide(L)' 'MYGRVFIVQDRESAHFLCPDAGDVGFTPWVTSAGAFDSEEEAIETAASHCSEGFVIFSFIAQYQP' A
#
# COMPACT_ATOMS: atom_id res chain seq x y z
N MET A 1 -13.67 -7.73 -12.70
CA MET A 1 -13.91 -6.29 -12.99
C MET A 1 -12.57 -5.58 -12.88
N TYR A 2 -12.29 -4.49 -13.60
CA TYR A 2 -11.08 -3.70 -13.33
C TYR A 2 -11.42 -2.56 -12.39
N GLY A 3 -10.55 -2.31 -11.42
CA GLY A 3 -10.70 -1.25 -10.42
C GLY A 3 -9.41 -0.45 -10.28
N ARG A 4 -9.51 0.76 -9.74
CA ARG A 4 -8.33 1.51 -9.33
C ARG A 4 -7.93 1.04 -7.95
N VAL A 5 -6.65 0.77 -7.76
CA VAL A 5 -6.07 0.37 -6.47
C VAL A 5 -4.89 1.27 -6.15
N PHE A 6 -4.58 1.35 -4.86
CA PHE A 6 -3.51 2.18 -4.33
C PHE A 6 -2.53 1.33 -3.54
N ILE A 7 -1.23 1.59 -3.69
CA ILE A 7 -0.20 1.00 -2.83
C ILE A 7 0.63 2.13 -2.23
N VAL A 8 1.18 1.88 -1.05
CA VAL A 8 1.97 2.85 -0.29
C VAL A 8 3.42 2.39 -0.28
N GLN A 9 4.34 3.30 -0.61
CA GLN A 9 5.77 3.14 -0.38
C GLN A 9 6.22 4.07 0.73
N ASP A 10 6.89 3.51 1.74
CA ASP A 10 7.56 4.27 2.78
C ASP A 10 8.82 4.95 2.23
N ARG A 11 9.06 6.21 2.62
CA ARG A 11 10.22 6.99 2.16
C ARG A 11 11.48 6.68 2.95
N GLU A 12 11.36 6.16 4.17
CA GLU A 12 12.52 5.82 5.01
C GLU A 12 13.22 4.56 4.50
N SER A 13 12.48 3.47 4.35
CA SER A 13 12.98 2.15 3.96
C SER A 13 12.92 1.88 2.45
N ALA A 14 12.17 2.68 1.70
CA ALA A 14 11.80 2.43 0.30
C ALA A 14 10.98 1.15 0.07
N HIS A 15 10.49 0.50 1.13
CA HIS A 15 9.61 -0.66 1.04
C HIS A 15 8.14 -0.25 0.89
N PHE A 16 7.33 -1.17 0.38
CA PHE A 16 5.90 -1.02 0.28
C PHE A 16 5.21 -1.58 1.51
N LEU A 17 4.10 -0.96 1.93
CA LEU A 17 3.22 -1.58 2.91
C LEU A 17 2.64 -2.88 2.34
N CYS A 18 2.54 -3.90 3.17
CA CYS A 18 1.90 -5.17 2.84
C CYS A 18 1.18 -5.78 4.04
N PRO A 19 0.19 -6.65 3.82
CA PRO A 19 -0.38 -7.43 4.91
C PRO A 19 0.69 -8.36 5.52
N ASP A 20 0.81 -8.36 6.84
CA ASP A 20 1.71 -9.24 7.59
C ASP A 20 0.98 -9.81 8.81
N ALA A 21 0.64 -11.10 8.76
CA ALA A 21 0.03 -11.86 9.86
C ALA A 21 -1.17 -11.18 10.57
N GLY A 22 -1.99 -10.41 9.84
CA GLY A 22 -3.16 -9.71 10.39
C GLY A 22 -2.90 -8.27 10.83
N ASP A 23 -1.69 -7.76 10.57
CA ASP A 23 -1.28 -6.37 10.75
C ASP A 23 -0.65 -5.84 9.44
N VAL A 24 -0.02 -4.68 9.50
CA VAL A 24 0.70 -4.03 8.39
C VAL A 24 2.21 -4.21 8.58
N GLY A 25 2.83 -4.82 7.58
CA GLY A 25 4.28 -4.95 7.46
C GLY A 25 4.84 -4.25 6.22
N PHE A 26 6.08 -4.59 5.88
CA PHE A 26 6.81 -3.99 4.77
C PHE A 26 7.41 -5.05 3.84
N THR A 27 7.40 -4.76 2.54
CA THR A 27 8.01 -5.61 1.51
C THR A 27 8.78 -4.78 0.48
N PRO A 28 9.95 -5.22 0.00
CA PRO A 28 10.64 -4.55 -1.09
C PRO A 28 9.96 -4.77 -2.46
N TRP A 29 8.96 -5.65 -2.55
CA TRP A 29 8.38 -6.09 -3.82
C TRP A 29 7.02 -5.46 -4.09
N VAL A 30 6.91 -4.71 -5.19
CA VAL A 30 5.64 -4.12 -5.65
C VAL A 30 4.53 -5.17 -5.87
N THR A 31 4.91 -6.38 -6.28
CA THR A 31 3.98 -7.50 -6.52
C THR A 31 3.46 -8.14 -5.24
N SER A 32 4.05 -7.83 -4.10
CA SER A 32 3.62 -8.27 -2.77
C SER A 32 3.05 -7.13 -1.93
N ALA A 33 2.97 -5.92 -2.49
CA ALA A 33 2.41 -4.77 -1.81
C ALA A 33 0.92 -4.98 -1.52
N GLY A 34 0.48 -4.48 -0.37
CA GLY A 34 -0.94 -4.39 -0.02
C GLY A 34 -1.61 -3.36 -0.91
N ALA A 35 -2.74 -3.75 -1.51
CA ALA A 35 -3.57 -2.89 -2.33
C ALA A 35 -4.77 -2.38 -1.50
N PHE A 36 -4.96 -1.08 -1.50
CA PHE A 36 -6.13 -0.41 -0.93
C PHE A 36 -7.13 -0.06 -2.03
N ASP A 37 -8.42 -0.16 -1.72
CA ASP A 37 -9.50 0.18 -2.66
C ASP A 37 -9.78 1.69 -2.73
N SER A 38 -9.32 2.45 -1.72
CA SER A 38 -9.44 3.89 -1.67
C SER A 38 -8.10 4.58 -1.34
N GLU A 39 -7.93 5.79 -1.84
CA GLU A 39 -6.76 6.61 -1.54
C GLU A 39 -6.76 7.06 -0.07
N GLU A 40 -7.93 7.31 0.51
CA GLU A 40 -8.09 7.72 1.91
C GLU A 40 -7.60 6.65 2.87
N GLU A 41 -8.03 5.40 2.69
CA GLU A 41 -7.57 4.26 3.50
C GLU A 41 -6.05 4.04 3.41
N ALA A 42 -5.49 4.22 2.20
CA ALA A 42 -4.04 4.16 2.00
C ALA A 42 -3.32 5.27 2.78
N ILE A 43 -3.84 6.50 2.78
CA ILE A 43 -3.28 7.63 3.53
C ILE A 43 -3.36 7.39 5.04
N GLU A 44 -4.50 6.95 5.56
CA GLU A 44 -4.67 6.70 7.01
C GLU A 44 -3.73 5.61 7.52
N THR A 45 -3.60 4.53 6.75
CA THR A 45 -2.68 3.44 7.08
C THR A 45 -1.23 3.90 7.00
N ALA A 46 -0.86 4.65 5.95
CA ALA A 46 0.48 5.19 5.79
C ALA A 46 0.85 6.18 6.90
N ALA A 47 -0.08 7.02 7.34
CA ALA A 47 0.13 7.97 8.42
C ALA A 47 0.47 7.29 9.76
N SER A 48 0.02 6.05 9.95
CA SER A 48 0.28 5.26 11.16
C SER A 48 1.61 4.51 11.11
N HIS A 49 2.11 4.17 9.92
CA HIS A 49 3.25 3.25 9.76
C HIS A 49 4.50 3.87 9.12
N CYS A 50 4.39 5.00 8.42
CA CYS A 50 5.51 5.66 7.73
C CYS A 50 5.92 6.95 8.46
N SER A 51 6.94 6.89 9.31
CA SER A 51 7.43 8.01 10.14
C SER A 51 7.96 9.20 9.35
N GLU A 52 8.74 8.94 8.29
CA GLU A 52 9.41 9.97 7.49
C GLU A 52 8.65 10.30 6.19
N GLY A 53 7.35 9.95 6.15
CA GLY A 53 6.44 10.16 5.04
C GLY A 53 6.42 9.02 4.03
N PHE A 54 5.54 9.15 3.05
CA PHE A 54 5.21 8.07 2.10
C PHE A 54 4.92 8.62 0.70
N VAL A 55 4.90 7.71 -0.28
CA VAL A 55 4.47 7.94 -1.66
C VAL A 55 3.36 6.96 -1.99
N ILE A 56 2.27 7.45 -2.59
CA ILE A 56 1.18 6.61 -3.07
C ILE A 56 1.30 6.44 -4.58
N PHE A 57 1.24 5.18 -5.02
CA PHE A 57 1.10 4.84 -6.42
C PHE A 57 -0.32 4.32 -6.66
N SER A 58 -0.87 4.58 -7.84
CA SER A 58 -2.18 4.06 -8.22
C SER A 58 -2.12 3.33 -9.55
N PHE A 59 -2.86 2.22 -9.63
CA PHE A 59 -2.87 1.32 -10.78
C PHE A 59 -4.29 0.94 -11.14
N ILE A 60 -4.50 0.51 -12.39
CA ILE A 60 -5.70 -0.22 -12.78
C ILE A 60 -5.38 -1.71 -12.64
N ALA A 61 -6.05 -2.37 -11.71
CA ALA A 61 -5.85 -3.80 -11.41
C ALA A 61 -7.15 -4.59 -11.63
N GLN A 62 -7.00 -5.89 -11.87
CA GLN A 62 -8.14 -6.78 -11.98
C GLN A 62 -8.64 -7.12 -10.57
N TYR A 63 -9.87 -6.72 -10.26
CA TYR A 63 -10.59 -7.11 -9.06
C TYR A 63 -10.76 -8.64 -9.02
N GLN A 64 -10.13 -9.29 -8.04
CA GLN A 64 -10.42 -10.66 -7.65
C GLN A 64 -11.31 -10.62 -6.40
N PRO A 65 -12.57 -11.10 -6.49
CA PRO A 65 -13.48 -11.17 -5.35
C PRO A 65 -13.01 -12.15 -4.27
#